data_AF-A0A816E6L2-F1
#
_entry.id   AF-A0A816E6L2-F1
#
_cell.length_a   1.000
_cell.length_b   1.000
_cell.length_c   1.000
_cell.angle_alpha   90.00
_cell.angle_beta   90.00
_cell.angle_gamma   90.00
#
_symmetry.space_group_name_H-M   'P 1'
#
loop_
_entity.id
_entity.type
_entity.pdbx_description
1 polymer ?
#
loop_
_entity_poly.entity_id
_entity_poly.type
_entity_poly.pdbx_seq_one_letter_code
_entity_poly.pdbx_strand_id
1 'polypeptide(L)'
;ECKDIDNAMHLFSSITKKSNYMYTVMFKGLVTNNVPEKVLDLFDEMKIEPNQFTLSTLFNACAKLCDDRAMKIGKELLAKMPENYRNNNITSTSAIDMLMKFGDVESAERIFRSIKTKNIITYGAMVKGYAGNETFEKALDLFEKIDIELDRVTYTIVFNACAKLCNDRAMKIGKELLAKMPENYRINNITSTSAIDMLMKFGDVESAERMFRSIKTKNIITYGAMVKGN
;
A
#
# COMPACT_ATOMS: atom_id res chain seq x y z
N GLU A 1 -21.69 5.85 -6.18
CA GLU A 1 -20.55 6.78 -6.20
C GLU A 1 -21.03 8.11 -6.76
N CYS A 2 -20.88 9.22 -6.02
CA CYS A 2 -21.28 10.54 -6.50
C CYS A 2 -20.11 11.14 -7.28
N LYS A 3 -20.30 11.41 -8.57
CA LYS A 3 -19.31 12.11 -9.42
C LYS A 3 -19.36 13.63 -9.27
N ASP A 4 -20.40 14.14 -8.60
CA ASP A 4 -20.59 15.56 -8.35
C ASP A 4 -20.22 15.87 -6.89
N ILE A 5 -18.94 16.21 -6.70
CA ILE A 5 -18.37 16.53 -5.39
C ILE A 5 -18.89 17.88 -4.90
N ASP A 6 -19.05 18.84 -5.79
CA ASP A 6 -19.38 20.21 -5.40
C ASP A 6 -20.80 20.27 -4.85
N ASN A 7 -21.75 19.57 -5.47
CA ASN A 7 -23.09 19.39 -4.90
C ASN A 7 -23.06 18.63 -3.57
N ALA A 8 -22.25 17.58 -3.45
CA ALA A 8 -22.11 16.86 -2.18
C ALA A 8 -21.55 17.75 -1.06
N MET A 9 -20.56 18.59 -1.35
CA MET A 9 -19.97 19.55 -0.41
C MET A 9 -20.96 20.64 -0.01
N HIS A 10 -21.74 21.17 -0.96
CA HIS A 10 -22.80 22.14 -0.68
C HIS A 10 -23.90 21.56 0.22
N LEU A 11 -24.35 20.34 -0.08
CA LEU A 11 -25.31 19.65 0.78
C LEU A 11 -24.72 19.41 2.17
N PHE A 12 -23.46 18.98 2.24
CA PHE A 12 -22.80 18.73 3.52
C PHE A 12 -22.67 20.00 4.37
N SER A 13 -22.31 21.13 3.76
CA SER A 13 -22.18 22.40 4.49
C SER A 13 -23.50 22.85 5.11
N SER A 14 -24.62 22.60 4.42
CA SER A 14 -25.98 22.91 4.90
C SER A 14 -26.42 22.12 6.15
N ILE A 15 -25.78 20.99 6.46
CA ILE A 15 -26.13 20.15 7.61
C ILE A 15 -25.63 20.79 8.91
N THR A 16 -26.54 21.11 9.83
CA THR A 16 -26.21 21.76 11.11
C THR A 16 -25.49 20.83 12.09
N LYS A 17 -25.95 19.58 12.22
CA LYS A 17 -25.35 18.57 13.13
C LYS A 17 -24.77 17.40 12.33
N LYS A 18 -23.46 17.47 12.09
CA LYS A 18 -22.72 16.46 11.32
C LYS A 18 -22.26 15.31 12.23
N SER A 19 -22.34 14.07 11.74
CA SER A 19 -21.87 12.87 12.45
C SER A 19 -20.56 12.34 11.88
N ASN A 20 -19.85 11.49 12.65
CA ASN A 20 -18.64 10.80 12.20
C ASN A 20 -18.86 10.03 10.88
N TYR A 21 -20.04 9.41 10.72
CA TYR A 21 -20.41 8.73 9.49
C TYR A 21 -20.45 9.68 8.29
N MET A 22 -21.09 10.85 8.43
CA MET A 22 -21.20 11.82 7.35
C MET A 22 -19.82 12.35 6.93
N TYR A 23 -18.95 12.70 7.89
CA TYR A 23 -17.56 13.07 7.61
C TYR A 23 -16.79 11.95 6.90
N THR A 24 -16.92 10.71 7.38
CA THR A 24 -16.26 9.55 6.76
C THR A 24 -16.69 9.35 5.30
N VAL A 25 -17.98 9.51 5.01
CA VAL A 25 -18.52 9.41 3.65
C VAL A 25 -17.96 10.53 2.77
N MET A 26 -17.97 11.77 3.27
CA MET A 26 -17.42 12.91 2.53
C MET A 26 -15.92 12.74 2.25
N PHE A 27 -15.13 12.41 3.27
CA PHE A 27 -13.70 12.19 3.12
C PHE A 27 -13.40 11.08 2.12
N LYS A 28 -14.12 9.96 2.17
CA LYS A 28 -13.97 8.88 1.17
C LYS A 28 -14.31 9.37 -0.23
N GLY A 29 -15.40 10.12 -0.38
CA GLY A 29 -15.79 10.73 -1.66
C GLY A 29 -14.70 11.64 -2.23
N LEU A 30 -14.14 12.51 -1.40
CA LEU A 30 -13.05 13.42 -1.79
C LEU A 30 -11.77 12.66 -2.18
N VAL A 31 -11.38 11.65 -1.39
CA VAL A 31 -10.22 10.80 -1.67
C VAL A 31 -10.37 10.01 -2.97
N THR A 32 -11.56 9.48 -3.27
CA THR A 32 -11.83 8.71 -4.49
C THR A 32 -11.86 9.58 -5.73
N ASN A 33 -12.31 10.83 -5.61
CA ASN A 33 -12.34 11.78 -6.72
C ASN A 33 -11.04 12.61 -6.84
N ASN A 34 -9.95 12.18 -6.20
CA ASN A 34 -8.62 12.77 -6.32
C ASN A 34 -8.52 14.27 -5.92
N VAL A 35 -9.29 14.66 -4.90
CA VAL A 35 -9.22 15.99 -4.25
C VAL A 35 -8.94 15.84 -2.74
N PRO A 36 -7.84 15.17 -2.34
CA PRO A 36 -7.54 14.89 -0.94
C PRO A 36 -7.25 16.16 -0.11
N GLU A 37 -6.95 17.30 -0.72
CA GLU A 37 -6.70 18.57 -0.05
C GLU A 37 -7.93 19.06 0.74
N LYS A 38 -9.12 18.93 0.13
CA LYS A 38 -10.40 19.29 0.76
C LYS A 38 -10.72 18.44 1.99
N VAL A 39 -10.08 17.27 2.14
CA VAL A 39 -10.27 16.41 3.33
C VAL A 39 -9.70 17.09 4.57
N LEU A 40 -8.52 17.71 4.46
CA LEU A 40 -7.88 18.36 5.59
C LEU A 40 -8.61 19.66 5.98
N ASP A 41 -9.09 20.42 4.98
CA ASP A 41 -9.90 21.61 5.23
C ASP A 41 -11.19 21.26 5.97
N LEU A 42 -11.88 20.20 5.52
CA LEU A 42 -13.10 19.73 6.16
C LEU A 42 -12.83 19.06 7.52
N PHE A 43 -11.62 18.54 7.74
CA PHE A 43 -11.18 18.05 9.04
C PHE A 43 -10.98 19.18 10.05
N ASP A 44 -10.47 20.35 9.64
CA ASP A 44 -10.32 21.51 10.53
C ASP A 44 -11.67 22.04 11.05
N GLU A 45 -12.73 21.85 10.27
CA GLU A 45 -14.12 22.14 10.66
C GLU A 45 -14.72 21.10 11.62
N MET A 46 -14.17 19.87 11.67
CA MET A 46 -14.70 18.78 12.45
C MET A 46 -14.51 19.04 13.96
N LYS A 47 -15.63 19.18 14.69
CA LYS A 47 -15.64 19.44 16.15
C LYS A 47 -15.91 18.20 17.00
N ILE A 48 -15.93 17.02 16.39
CA ILE A 48 -16.13 15.73 17.05
C ILE A 48 -14.89 14.88 16.88
N GLU A 49 -14.62 13.98 17.81
CA GLU A 49 -13.46 13.08 17.69
C GLU A 49 -13.64 12.09 16.54
N PRO A 50 -12.64 11.93 15.66
CA PRO A 50 -12.66 10.93 14.60
C PRO A 50 -12.78 9.51 15.15
N ASN A 51 -13.74 8.75 14.64
CA ASN A 51 -13.80 7.32 14.92
C ASN A 51 -12.77 6.55 14.10
N GLN A 52 -12.68 5.24 14.34
CA GLN A 52 -11.79 4.32 13.64
C GLN A 52 -11.77 4.47 12.11
N PHE A 53 -12.94 4.58 11.48
CA PHE A 53 -13.07 4.67 10.02
C PHE A 53 -12.70 6.06 9.49
N THR A 54 -13.04 7.11 10.24
CA THR A 54 -12.63 8.48 9.93
C THR A 54 -11.11 8.60 10.00
N LEU A 55 -10.47 8.07 11.05
CA LEU A 55 -9.01 8.04 11.18
C LEU A 55 -8.32 7.33 10.01
N SER A 56 -8.77 6.13 9.65
CA SER A 56 -8.23 5.40 8.48
C SER A 56 -8.32 6.22 7.19
N THR A 57 -9.43 6.94 7.01
CA THR A 57 -9.64 7.77 5.81
C THR A 57 -8.74 9.00 5.83
N LEU A 58 -8.58 9.65 6.99
CA LEU A 58 -7.68 10.79 7.19
C LEU A 58 -6.22 10.39 6.95
N PHE A 59 -5.76 9.26 7.49
CA PHE A 59 -4.41 8.76 7.22
C PHE A 59 -4.19 8.49 5.74
N ASN A 60 -5.16 7.89 5.05
CA ASN A 60 -5.06 7.68 3.60
C ASN A 60 -5.02 9.00 2.82
N ALA A 61 -5.78 10.01 3.22
CA ALA A 61 -5.72 11.33 2.61
C ALA A 61 -4.35 11.99 2.83
N CYS A 62 -3.81 11.93 4.05
CA CYS A 62 -2.46 12.43 4.36
C CYS A 62 -1.39 11.70 3.52
N ALA A 63 -1.52 10.38 3.41
CA ALA A 63 -0.66 9.53 2.59
C ALA A 63 -0.78 9.84 1.08
N LYS A 64 -1.87 10.43 0.60
CA LYS A 64 -2.01 10.85 -0.80
C LYS A 64 -1.43 12.24 -1.04
N LEU A 65 -1.61 13.16 -0.09
CA LEU A 65 -1.10 14.52 -0.18
C LEU A 65 0.42 14.57 -0.11
N CYS A 66 1.02 13.82 0.81
CA CYS A 66 2.47 13.72 0.96
C CYS A 66 3.16 15.10 1.13
N ASP A 67 2.50 16.04 1.81
CA ASP A 67 3.03 17.37 2.14
C ASP A 67 3.23 17.58 3.66
N ASP A 68 3.88 18.68 4.04
CA ASP A 68 4.20 18.98 5.45
C ASP A 68 2.97 19.15 6.34
N ARG A 69 1.85 19.69 5.80
CA ARG A 69 0.60 19.85 6.53
C ARG A 69 0.01 18.48 6.87
N ALA A 70 -0.04 17.60 5.88
CA ALA A 70 -0.51 16.22 6.01
C ALA A 70 0.37 15.43 6.99
N MET A 71 1.69 15.62 6.99
CA MET A 71 2.59 14.99 7.95
C MET A 71 2.28 15.45 9.39
N LYS A 72 2.11 16.76 9.60
CA LYS A 72 1.79 17.33 10.91
C LYS A 72 0.46 16.79 11.44
N ILE A 73 -0.60 16.88 10.64
CA ILE A 73 -1.93 16.36 11.01
C ILE A 73 -1.87 14.86 11.27
N GLY A 74 -1.19 14.10 10.41
CA GLY A 74 -1.00 12.66 10.59
C GLY A 74 -0.36 12.29 11.93
N LYS A 75 0.69 13.03 12.34
CA LYS A 75 1.34 12.83 13.64
C LYS A 75 0.44 13.22 14.83
N GLU A 76 -0.33 14.29 14.71
CA GLU A 76 -1.30 14.68 15.74
C GLU A 76 -2.42 13.64 15.91
N LEU A 77 -2.96 13.13 14.81
CA LEU A 77 -3.95 12.05 14.80
C LEU A 77 -3.37 10.78 15.43
N LEU A 78 -2.12 10.42 15.10
CA LEU A 78 -1.43 9.29 15.70
C LEU A 78 -1.19 9.47 17.20
N ALA A 79 -0.87 10.67 17.67
CA ALA A 79 -0.67 10.93 19.10
C ALA A 79 -1.98 10.75 19.88
N LYS A 80 -3.11 11.17 19.31
CA LYS A 80 -4.44 11.09 19.91
C LYS A 80 -5.14 9.74 19.68
N MET A 81 -4.57 8.85 18.87
CA MET A 81 -5.17 7.58 18.50
C MET A 81 -5.33 6.64 19.72
N PRO A 82 -6.57 6.22 20.05
CA PRO A 82 -6.83 5.27 21.13
C PRO A 82 -6.11 3.93 20.96
N GLU A 83 -5.72 3.31 22.07
CA GLU A 83 -4.94 2.06 22.08
C GLU A 83 -5.68 0.88 21.41
N ASN A 84 -7.00 0.80 21.56
CA ASN A 84 -7.82 -0.21 20.89
C ASN A 84 -7.80 -0.04 19.36
N TYR A 85 -7.62 1.17 18.84
CA TYR A 85 -7.48 1.41 17.40
C TYR A 85 -6.06 1.06 16.92
N ARG A 86 -5.02 1.20 17.76
CA ARG A 86 -3.63 0.79 17.44
C ARG A 86 -3.47 -0.73 17.36
N ASN A 87 -4.36 -1.46 18.01
CA ASN A 87 -4.44 -2.91 17.90
C ASN A 87 -5.33 -3.36 16.72
N ASN A 88 -6.00 -2.44 16.03
CA ASN A 88 -6.84 -2.75 14.88
C ASN A 88 -6.03 -2.69 13.58
N ASN A 89 -6.09 -3.76 12.77
CA ASN A 89 -5.37 -3.85 11.50
C ASN A 89 -5.74 -2.74 10.51
N ILE A 90 -7.00 -2.30 10.43
CA ILE A 90 -7.45 -1.33 9.41
C ILE A 90 -6.81 0.04 9.67
N THR A 91 -6.96 0.57 10.89
CA THR A 91 -6.45 1.91 11.21
C THR A 91 -4.93 1.93 11.30
N SER A 92 -4.34 0.88 11.86
CA SER A 92 -2.89 0.77 11.96
C SER A 92 -2.23 0.58 10.60
N THR A 93 -2.86 -0.16 9.67
CA THR A 93 -2.32 -0.28 8.30
C THR A 93 -2.38 1.05 7.55
N SER A 94 -3.47 1.82 7.68
CA SER A 94 -3.55 3.15 7.05
C SER A 94 -2.51 4.12 7.63
N ALA A 95 -2.26 4.06 8.94
CA ALA A 95 -1.19 4.82 9.60
C ALA A 95 0.20 4.39 9.12
N ILE A 96 0.45 3.10 8.95
CA ILE A 96 1.71 2.56 8.41
C ILE A 96 1.95 3.06 6.98
N ASP A 97 0.96 2.95 6.08
CA ASP A 97 1.11 3.44 4.68
C ASP A 97 1.42 4.94 4.66
N MET A 98 0.75 5.73 5.53
CA MET A 98 1.03 7.15 5.67
C MET A 98 2.49 7.41 6.11
N LEU A 99 2.92 6.81 7.23
CA LEU A 99 4.28 7.02 7.75
C LEU A 99 5.36 6.58 6.77
N MET A 100 5.15 5.44 6.10
CA MET A 100 6.07 4.94 5.08
C MET A 100 6.22 5.89 3.90
N LYS A 101 5.14 6.55 3.45
CA LYS A 101 5.23 7.56 2.38
C LYS A 101 5.92 8.84 2.80
N PHE A 102 5.86 9.21 4.08
CA PHE A 102 6.64 10.31 4.64
C PHE A 102 8.09 9.91 5.00
N GLY A 103 8.49 8.66 4.74
CA GLY A 103 9.82 8.15 5.09
C GLY A 103 10.06 7.93 6.58
N ASP A 104 9.04 8.04 7.43
CA ASP A 104 9.13 7.79 8.88
C ASP A 104 9.03 6.27 9.16
N VAL A 105 10.02 5.53 8.66
CA VAL A 105 10.07 4.06 8.70
C VAL A 105 10.09 3.55 10.14
N GLU A 106 10.81 4.22 11.04
CA GLU A 106 10.92 3.83 12.44
C GLU A 106 9.56 3.86 13.15
N SER A 107 8.78 4.94 12.97
CA SER A 107 7.45 5.03 13.55
C SER A 107 6.51 3.98 12.95
N ALA A 108 6.60 3.72 11.65
CA ALA A 108 5.82 2.69 10.97
C ALA A 108 6.11 1.29 11.56
N GLU A 109 7.39 0.96 11.75
CA GLU A 109 7.80 -0.30 12.37
C GLU A 109 7.30 -0.44 13.81
N ARG A 110 7.29 0.65 14.59
CA ARG A 110 6.77 0.66 15.97
C ARG A 110 5.27 0.33 16.01
N ILE A 111 4.47 0.95 15.13
CA ILE A 111 3.04 0.63 15.01
C ILE A 111 2.86 -0.80 14.54
N PHE A 112 3.64 -1.25 13.56
CA PHE A 112 3.59 -2.63 13.09
C PHE A 112 3.86 -3.62 14.23
N ARG A 113 4.88 -3.36 15.05
CA ARG A 113 5.20 -4.21 16.21
C ARG A 113 4.08 -4.24 17.26
N SER A 114 3.31 -3.16 17.46
CA SER A 114 2.20 -3.14 18.42
C SER A 114 0.97 -3.96 18.00
N ILE A 115 0.79 -4.27 16.72
CA ILE A 115 -0.35 -5.06 16.24
C ILE A 115 -0.20 -6.53 16.68
N LYS A 116 -1.09 -6.99 17.56
CA LYS A 116 -1.08 -8.37 18.11
C LYS A 116 -1.25 -9.45 17.04
N THR A 117 -2.23 -9.29 16.15
CA THR A 117 -2.55 -10.27 15.11
C THR A 117 -2.56 -9.58 13.76
N LYS A 118 -1.47 -9.71 13.02
CA LYS A 118 -1.28 -9.09 11.70
C LYS A 118 -1.92 -9.96 10.63
N ASN A 119 -2.55 -9.32 9.64
CA ASN A 119 -3.04 -9.99 8.44
C ASN A 119 -2.16 -9.66 7.24
N ILE A 120 -2.42 -10.31 6.09
CA ILE A 120 -1.64 -10.11 4.87
C ILE A 120 -1.65 -8.65 4.40
N ILE A 121 -2.74 -7.93 4.62
CA ILE A 121 -2.85 -6.51 4.26
C ILE A 121 -1.84 -5.65 5.06
N THR A 122 -1.66 -5.96 6.34
CA THR A 122 -0.73 -5.26 7.22
C THR A 122 0.73 -5.59 6.86
N TYR A 123 1.03 -6.86 6.59
CA TYR A 123 2.35 -7.27 6.10
C TYR A 123 2.66 -6.63 4.74
N GLY A 124 1.72 -6.69 3.80
CA GLY A 124 1.84 -6.12 2.47
C GLY A 124 2.10 -4.61 2.51
N ALA A 125 1.46 -3.87 3.43
CA ALA A 125 1.74 -2.44 3.62
C ALA A 125 3.17 -2.17 4.09
N MET A 126 3.71 -2.97 5.01
CA MET A 126 5.11 -2.85 5.45
C MET A 126 6.10 -3.22 4.35
N VAL A 127 5.87 -4.35 3.66
CA VAL A 127 6.74 -4.80 2.55
C VAL A 127 6.75 -3.75 1.44
N LYS A 128 5.59 -3.21 1.08
CA LYS A 128 5.44 -2.08 0.15
C LYS A 128 6.21 -0.85 0.63
N GLY A 129 6.06 -0.49 1.89
CA GLY A 129 6.70 0.69 2.46
C GLY A 129 8.22 0.58 2.49
N TYR A 130 8.77 -0.59 2.83
CA TYR A 130 10.22 -0.84 2.75
C TYR A 130 10.73 -0.72 1.32
N ALA A 131 10.04 -1.34 0.36
CA ALA A 131 10.41 -1.24 -1.06
C ALA A 131 10.32 0.19 -1.59
N GLY A 132 9.32 0.98 -1.15
CA GLY A 132 9.18 2.39 -1.51
C GLY A 132 10.23 3.31 -0.89
N ASN A 133 10.80 2.92 0.25
CA ASN A 133 11.93 3.60 0.90
C ASN A 133 13.28 2.97 0.54
N GLU A 134 13.34 2.17 -0.53
CA GLU A 134 14.56 1.52 -1.04
C GLU A 134 15.29 0.62 -0.03
N THR A 135 14.60 0.17 1.02
CA THR A 135 15.11 -0.76 2.04
C THR A 135 14.75 -2.20 1.70
N PHE A 136 15.13 -2.64 0.49
CA PHE A 136 14.70 -3.92 -0.08
C PHE A 136 15.07 -5.15 0.76
N GLU A 137 16.23 -5.14 1.44
CA GLU A 137 16.61 -6.25 2.35
C GLU A 137 15.61 -6.38 3.50
N LYS A 138 15.15 -5.27 4.09
CA LYS A 138 14.10 -5.32 5.14
C LYS A 138 12.78 -5.85 4.59
N ALA A 139 12.46 -5.56 3.32
CA ALA A 139 11.28 -6.10 2.66
C ALA A 139 11.36 -7.64 2.54
N LEU A 140 12.53 -8.17 2.16
CA LEU A 140 12.77 -9.61 2.08
C LEU A 140 12.81 -10.27 3.46
N ASP A 141 13.47 -9.66 4.44
CA ASP A 141 13.50 -10.13 5.84
C ASP A 141 12.10 -10.26 6.44
N LEU A 142 11.21 -9.31 6.11
CA LEU A 142 9.84 -9.36 6.57
C LEU A 142 9.04 -10.42 5.80
N PHE A 143 9.24 -10.51 4.48
CA PHE A 143 8.59 -11.50 3.64
C PHE A 143 8.86 -12.94 4.11
N GLU A 144 10.10 -13.27 4.45
CA GLU A 144 10.47 -14.62 4.91
C GLU A 144 9.79 -15.01 6.24
N LYS A 145 9.30 -14.03 7.00
CA LYS A 145 8.55 -14.25 8.25
C LYS A 145 7.05 -14.39 8.04
N ILE A 146 6.55 -14.23 6.81
CA ILE A 146 5.13 -14.37 6.50
C ILE A 146 4.81 -15.86 6.33
N ASP A 147 4.01 -16.40 7.25
CA ASP A 147 3.55 -17.79 7.27
C ASP A 147 2.11 -17.96 6.74
N ILE A 148 1.47 -16.86 6.36
CA ILE A 148 0.11 -16.82 5.80
C ILE A 148 0.13 -16.70 4.27
N GLU A 149 -1.01 -17.00 3.64
CA GLU A 149 -1.15 -16.89 2.19
C GLU A 149 -0.97 -15.44 1.72
N LEU A 150 -0.11 -15.27 0.71
CA LEU A 150 0.24 -13.97 0.15
C LEU A 150 -0.79 -13.51 -0.86
N ASP A 151 -1.11 -12.22 -0.84
CA ASP A 151 -1.90 -11.62 -1.89
C ASP A 151 -1.05 -11.29 -3.12
N ARG A 152 -1.72 -11.08 -4.26
CA ARG A 152 -1.09 -10.74 -5.53
C ARG A 152 -0.15 -9.51 -5.43
N VAL A 153 -0.52 -8.54 -4.61
CA VAL A 153 0.24 -7.28 -4.46
C VAL A 153 1.57 -7.58 -3.79
N THR A 154 1.58 -8.40 -2.74
CA THR A 154 2.78 -8.81 -2.02
C THR A 154 3.74 -9.58 -2.93
N TYR A 155 3.24 -10.52 -3.75
CA TYR A 155 4.06 -11.18 -4.79
C TYR A 155 4.78 -10.18 -5.69
N THR A 156 4.03 -9.21 -6.21
CA THR A 156 4.55 -8.20 -7.15
C THR A 156 5.66 -7.36 -6.51
N ILE A 157 5.46 -6.93 -5.26
CA ILE A 157 6.44 -6.11 -4.53
C ILE A 157 7.72 -6.90 -4.24
N VAL A 158 7.59 -8.17 -3.83
CA VAL A 158 8.75 -9.01 -3.50
C VAL A 158 9.56 -9.32 -4.76
N PHE A 159 8.92 -9.61 -5.90
CA PHE A 159 9.65 -9.76 -7.17
C PHE A 159 10.42 -8.49 -7.54
N ASN A 160 9.80 -7.31 -7.40
CA ASN A 160 10.48 -6.04 -7.65
C ASN A 160 11.67 -5.83 -6.69
N ALA A 161 11.51 -6.18 -5.40
CA ALA A 161 12.59 -6.10 -4.41
C ALA A 161 13.75 -7.04 -4.78
N CYS A 162 13.45 -8.28 -5.18
CA CYS A 162 14.46 -9.23 -5.65
C CYS A 162 15.20 -8.70 -6.89
N ALA A 163 14.45 -8.17 -7.87
CA ALA A 163 14.98 -7.57 -9.08
C ALA A 163 15.83 -6.32 -8.81
N LYS A 164 15.64 -5.63 -7.69
CA LYS A 164 16.42 -4.46 -7.29
C LYS A 164 17.70 -4.84 -6.55
N LEU A 165 17.64 -5.86 -5.69
CA LEU A 165 18.81 -6.34 -4.95
C LEU A 165 19.79 -7.12 -5.82
N CYS A 166 19.27 -7.88 -6.80
CA CYS A 166 20.07 -8.59 -7.79
C CYS A 166 21.24 -9.42 -7.19
N ASN A 167 21.01 -10.07 -6.04
CA ASN A 167 21.98 -10.90 -5.34
C ASN A 167 21.48 -12.36 -5.19
N ASP A 168 22.37 -13.27 -4.76
CA ASP A 168 22.06 -14.71 -4.67
C ASP A 168 20.88 -15.01 -3.73
N ARG A 169 20.77 -14.26 -2.64
CA ARG A 169 19.66 -14.38 -1.68
C ARG A 169 18.33 -14.01 -2.35
N ALA A 170 18.28 -12.88 -3.03
CA ALA A 170 17.13 -12.41 -3.78
C ALA A 170 16.73 -13.40 -4.90
N MET A 171 17.70 -14.02 -5.57
CA MET A 171 17.45 -15.06 -6.56
C MET A 171 16.78 -16.29 -5.94
N LYS A 172 17.29 -16.75 -4.80
CA LYS A 172 16.72 -17.90 -4.07
C LYS A 172 15.28 -17.62 -3.65
N ILE A 173 15.04 -16.48 -3.01
CA ILE A 173 13.70 -16.04 -2.57
C ILE A 173 12.76 -15.91 -3.78
N GLY A 174 13.21 -15.30 -4.87
CA GLY A 174 12.43 -15.13 -6.09
C GLY A 174 11.99 -16.47 -6.69
N LYS A 175 12.88 -17.46 -6.75
CA LYS A 175 12.55 -18.81 -7.25
C LYS A 175 11.57 -19.56 -6.33
N GLU A 176 11.77 -19.48 -5.01
CA GLU A 176 10.82 -20.06 -4.05
C GLU A 176 9.42 -19.43 -4.17
N LEU A 177 9.37 -18.11 -4.37
CA LEU A 177 8.13 -17.38 -4.55
C LEU A 177 7.43 -17.81 -5.86
N LEU A 178 8.17 -17.98 -6.95
CA LEU A 178 7.61 -18.46 -8.22
C LEU A 178 7.04 -19.87 -8.14
N ALA A 179 7.68 -20.75 -7.38
CA ALA A 179 7.20 -22.12 -7.15
C ALA A 179 5.87 -22.14 -6.36
N LYS A 180 5.70 -21.21 -5.42
CA LYS A 180 4.48 -21.07 -4.59
C LYS A 180 3.37 -20.25 -5.26
N MET A 181 3.68 -19.53 -6.33
CA MET A 181 2.77 -18.59 -6.98
C MET A 181 1.53 -19.28 -7.59
N PRO A 182 0.30 -18.92 -7.16
CA PRO A 182 -0.94 -19.46 -7.71
C PRO A 182 -1.10 -19.21 -9.22
N GLU A 183 -1.71 -20.15 -9.94
CA GLU A 183 -1.90 -20.07 -11.41
C GLU A 183 -2.70 -18.84 -11.85
N ASN A 184 -3.71 -18.43 -11.08
CA ASN A 184 -4.47 -17.22 -11.35
C ASN A 184 -3.63 -15.93 -11.26
N TYR A 185 -2.50 -15.95 -10.55
CA TYR A 185 -1.57 -14.83 -10.50
C TYR A 185 -0.60 -14.89 -11.69
N ARG A 186 -0.25 -16.07 -12.19
CA ARG A 186 0.67 -16.26 -13.33
C ARG A 186 0.10 -15.75 -14.66
N ILE A 187 -1.22 -15.75 -14.78
CA ILE A 187 -1.91 -15.16 -15.93
C ILE A 187 -2.09 -13.63 -15.80
N ASN A 188 -1.82 -13.05 -14.62
CA ASN A 188 -1.96 -11.62 -14.39
C ASN A 188 -0.75 -10.86 -14.94
N ASN A 189 -1.01 -9.88 -15.80
CA ASN A 189 0.05 -9.11 -16.46
C ASN A 189 0.99 -8.42 -15.45
N ILE A 190 0.48 -7.79 -14.40
CA ILE A 190 1.31 -6.96 -13.49
C ILE A 190 2.29 -7.85 -12.72
N THR A 191 1.80 -8.87 -12.03
CA THR A 191 2.64 -9.73 -11.19
C THR A 191 3.63 -10.54 -12.02
N SER A 192 3.18 -11.08 -13.16
CA SER A 192 4.06 -11.82 -14.07
C SER A 192 5.09 -10.92 -14.73
N THR A 193 4.78 -9.66 -15.03
CA THR A 193 5.77 -8.70 -15.55
C THR A 193 6.86 -8.41 -14.51
N SER A 194 6.50 -8.24 -13.23
CA SER A 194 7.48 -8.09 -12.15
C SER A 194 8.37 -9.32 -11.99
N ALA A 195 7.78 -10.51 -12.09
CA ALA A 195 8.55 -11.76 -12.07
C ALA A 195 9.47 -11.93 -13.29
N ILE A 196 9.03 -11.51 -14.47
CA ILE A 196 9.85 -11.49 -15.70
C ILE A 196 11.04 -10.54 -15.53
N ASP A 197 10.82 -9.31 -15.05
CA ASP A 197 11.92 -8.34 -14.80
C ASP A 197 12.96 -8.92 -13.84
N MET A 198 12.49 -9.59 -12.78
CA MET A 198 13.36 -10.29 -11.84
C MET A 198 14.17 -11.40 -12.52
N LEU A 199 13.52 -12.29 -13.28
CA LEU A 199 14.18 -13.43 -13.92
C LEU A 199 15.21 -12.98 -14.96
N MET A 200 14.87 -11.97 -15.77
CA MET A 200 15.79 -11.44 -16.76
C MET A 200 17.06 -10.87 -16.11
N LYS A 201 16.94 -10.13 -15.01
CA LYS A 201 18.11 -9.61 -14.26
C LYS A 201 18.97 -10.69 -13.62
N PHE A 202 18.39 -11.85 -13.30
CA PHE A 202 19.14 -13.02 -12.85
C PHE A 202 19.70 -13.85 -14.02
N GLY A 203 19.48 -13.45 -15.27
CA GLY A 203 19.92 -14.17 -16.47
C GLY A 203 19.10 -15.43 -16.79
N ASP A 204 17.97 -15.68 -16.09
CA ASP A 204 17.09 -16.83 -16.30
C ASP A 204 16.08 -16.54 -17.42
N VAL A 205 16.60 -16.31 -18.62
CA VAL A 205 15.83 -15.92 -19.81
C VAL A 205 14.79 -16.98 -20.17
N GLU A 206 15.13 -18.27 -20.02
CA GLU A 206 14.24 -19.38 -20.37
C GLU A 206 12.97 -19.37 -19.48
N SER A 207 13.13 -19.19 -18.16
CA SER A 207 11.99 -19.08 -17.26
C SER A 207 11.17 -17.81 -17.50
N ALA A 208 11.85 -16.70 -17.83
CA ALA A 208 11.20 -15.44 -18.19
C ALA A 208 10.32 -15.62 -19.44
N GLU A 209 10.82 -16.28 -20.48
CA GLU A 209 10.07 -16.58 -21.70
C GLU A 209 8.86 -17.47 -21.44
N ARG A 210 9.00 -18.53 -20.64
CA ARG A 210 7.88 -19.41 -20.27
C ARG A 210 6.75 -18.61 -19.62
N MET A 211 7.11 -17.73 -18.70
CA MET A 211 6.15 -16.90 -17.98
C MET A 211 5.55 -15.82 -18.86
N PHE A 212 6.34 -15.23 -19.75
CA PHE A 212 5.84 -14.29 -20.75
C PHE A 212 4.77 -14.96 -21.61
N ARG A 213 5.00 -16.20 -22.06
CA ARG A 213 4.02 -16.96 -22.86
C ARG A 213 2.72 -17.22 -22.11
N SER A 214 2.75 -17.46 -20.79
CA SER A 214 1.56 -17.74 -19.99
C SER A 214 0.65 -16.52 -19.73
N ILE A 215 1.12 -15.29 -19.96
CA ILE A 215 0.32 -14.07 -19.75
C ILE A 215 -0.79 -13.97 -20.80
N LYS A 216 -2.05 -13.88 -20.35
CA LYS A 216 -3.25 -13.82 -21.21
C LYS A 216 -3.32 -12.55 -22.07
N THR A 217 -3.00 -11.39 -21.49
CA THR A 217 -3.02 -10.09 -22.17
C THR A 217 -1.71 -9.36 -21.90
N LYS A 218 -0.86 -9.26 -22.91
CA LYS A 218 0.44 -8.59 -22.85
C LYS A 218 0.29 -7.12 -23.19
N ASN A 219 1.10 -6.26 -22.59
CA ASN A 219 1.13 -4.82 -22.90
C ASN A 219 2.59 -4.36 -23.07
N ILE A 220 2.77 -3.10 -23.43
CA ILE A 220 4.10 -2.51 -23.65
C ILE A 220 5.05 -2.70 -22.46
N ILE A 221 4.54 -2.74 -21.23
CA ILE A 221 5.34 -2.96 -20.02
C ILE A 221 5.85 -4.41 -19.97
N THR A 222 4.99 -5.38 -20.30
CA THR A 222 5.38 -6.80 -20.37
C THR A 222 6.46 -7.04 -21.43
N TYR A 223 6.32 -6.45 -22.63
CA TYR A 223 7.35 -6.53 -23.67
C TYR A 223 8.64 -5.81 -23.25
N GLY A 224 8.51 -4.64 -22.62
CA GLY A 224 9.63 -3.87 -22.09
C GLY A 224 10.45 -4.68 -21.08
N ALA A 225 9.81 -5.42 -20.17
CA ALA A 225 10.50 -6.25 -19.18
C ALA A 225 11.37 -7.35 -19.82
N MET A 226 10.94 -7.95 -20.93
CA MET A 226 11.74 -8.95 -21.67
C MET A 226 12.99 -8.35 -22.34
N VAL A 227 13.00 -7.04 -22.63
CA VAL A 227 14.11 -6.37 -23.30
C VAL A 227 15.06 -5.72 -22.30
N LYS A 228 14.53 -5.18 -21.20
CA LYS A 228 15.27 -4.34 -20.24
C LYS A 228 16.19 -5.10 -19.27
N GLY A 229 15.98 -6.41 -19.10
CA GLY A 229 16.80 -7.20 -18.18
C GLY A 229 18.09 -7.77 -18.81
N ASN A 230 18.51 -7.24 -19.96
CA ASN A 230 19.85 -7.40 -20.52
C ASN A 230 20.74 -6.21 -20.14
#